data_AF-A0A212DBZ4-F1
#
_entry.id   AF-A0A212DBZ4-F1
#
_cell.length_a   1.000
_cell.length_b   1.000
_cell.length_c   1.000
_cell.angle_alpha   90.00
_cell.angle_beta   90.00
_cell.angle_gamma   90.00
#
_symmetry.space_group_name_H-M   'P 1'
#
loop_
_entity.id
_entity.type
_entity.pdbx_description
1 polymer ?
#
loop_
_entity_poly.entity_id
_entity_poly.type
_entity_poly.pdbx_seq_one_letter_code
_entity_poly.pdbx_strand_id
1 'polypeptide(L)'
;DALLCHDDELEGRRIAFILYLVPPWDASLGGTLDLFSVDEHFQPKQIVKSLIPSWNTLVFFEVSPVSFHQVSEVLSEEKSRLSISGWFHGPSLTRPPTYFEPLITRSPHIPQDHEILYDWINPTYLDMEYQAQIQEEFEESSEILLKEFLQPEKFAEVCEALERGGVEWSSRGPPNKRFYEKAEESQLPDILRDCMALFRSEAMFLLLSNFTGLKLHFLAPSEEDEPEDKKEQDAVSASENTEEGTGHSSSEPENSRAATSDSSLQSDGPTDPEPEEDEGKKESGVPTCQGELRHWKTGHYTLIHDNSKTEFALDLLLYCGCEGWEPEYGGFTSYIAKGEDEELLTVNPENNSLALVYRDRETLKFVKHINHRSLEQKKSFPNRTGFWDFSFVYYE
;
A
#
# COMPACT_ATOMS: atom_id res chain seq x y z
N ASP A 1 -14.79 -11.77 -10.81
CA ASP A 1 -14.28 -12.28 -9.51
C ASP A 1 -13.08 -13.17 -9.71
N ALA A 2 -12.17 -13.16 -8.73
CA ALA A 2 -10.98 -14.02 -8.65
C ALA A 2 -10.60 -14.23 -7.17
N LEU A 3 -9.86 -15.30 -6.87
CA LEU A 3 -9.19 -15.50 -5.59
C LEU A 3 -7.72 -15.79 -5.89
N LEU A 4 -6.82 -14.88 -5.54
CA LEU A 4 -5.42 -14.92 -5.94
C LEU A 4 -4.61 -15.97 -5.16
N CYS A 5 -3.31 -16.06 -5.45
CA CYS A 5 -2.41 -17.07 -4.91
C CYS A 5 -2.33 -17.03 -3.37
N HIS A 6 -2.74 -18.12 -2.71
CA HIS A 6 -2.67 -18.35 -1.26
C HIS A 6 -2.47 -19.85 -0.99
N ASP A 7 -2.20 -20.24 0.26
CA ASP A 7 -1.86 -21.61 0.65
C ASP A 7 -2.89 -22.28 1.58
N ASP A 8 -3.96 -21.55 1.93
CA ASP A 8 -4.99 -21.94 2.91
C ASP A 8 -4.50 -22.13 4.36
N GLU A 9 -3.27 -21.69 4.68
CA GLU A 9 -2.72 -21.82 6.02
C GLU A 9 -3.52 -21.04 7.06
N LEU A 10 -4.13 -21.78 7.98
CA LEU A 10 -4.73 -21.27 9.22
C LEU A 10 -4.73 -22.39 10.25
N GLU A 11 -4.59 -22.05 11.53
CA GLU A 11 -4.50 -23.05 12.59
C GLU A 11 -5.69 -24.04 12.56
N GLY A 12 -5.36 -25.33 12.66
CA GLY A 12 -6.32 -26.43 12.65
C GLY A 12 -6.78 -26.88 11.27
N ARG A 13 -6.62 -26.10 10.19
CA ARG A 13 -6.98 -26.56 8.83
C ARG A 13 -6.01 -27.65 8.35
N ARG A 14 -6.55 -28.76 7.82
CA ARG A 14 -5.73 -29.89 7.35
C ARG A 14 -6.06 -30.40 5.96
N ILE A 15 -7.33 -30.40 5.59
CA ILE A 15 -7.75 -30.81 4.24
C ILE A 15 -8.71 -29.77 3.72
N ALA A 16 -8.30 -29.04 2.68
CA ALA A 16 -9.19 -28.18 1.92
C ALA A 16 -10.03 -29.05 0.98
N PHE A 17 -11.31 -28.72 0.81
CA PHE A 17 -12.17 -29.36 -0.17
C PHE A 17 -13.03 -28.33 -0.90
N ILE A 18 -13.35 -28.64 -2.16
CA ILE A 18 -14.21 -27.83 -3.03
C ILE A 18 -15.14 -28.78 -3.79
N LEU A 19 -16.44 -28.61 -3.65
CA LEU A 19 -17.49 -29.28 -4.42
C LEU A 19 -18.08 -28.28 -5.43
N TYR A 20 -17.93 -28.56 -6.71
CA TYR A 20 -18.41 -27.70 -7.78
C TYR A 20 -19.86 -28.00 -8.14
N LEU A 21 -20.69 -26.96 -8.19
CA LEU A 21 -22.11 -26.99 -8.56
C LEU A 21 -22.36 -26.09 -9.78
N VAL A 22 -21.42 -26.11 -10.73
CA VAL A 22 -21.39 -25.24 -11.90
C VAL A 22 -22.24 -25.79 -13.06
N PRO A 23 -22.78 -24.92 -13.94
CA PRO A 23 -23.30 -25.34 -15.25
C PRO A 23 -22.18 -25.93 -16.13
N PRO A 24 -22.45 -26.38 -17.38
CA PRO A 24 -21.39 -26.76 -18.32
C PRO A 24 -20.30 -25.68 -18.40
N TRP A 25 -19.08 -26.08 -18.05
CA TRP A 25 -17.93 -25.21 -17.88
C TRP A 25 -16.74 -25.69 -18.70
N ASP A 26 -15.96 -24.77 -19.22
CA ASP A 26 -14.73 -25.02 -19.96
C ASP A 26 -13.67 -23.96 -19.61
N ALA A 27 -12.43 -24.17 -20.07
CA ALA A 27 -11.31 -23.33 -19.71
C ALA A 27 -11.46 -21.87 -20.16
N SER A 28 -12.22 -21.58 -21.22
CA SER A 28 -12.39 -20.21 -21.74
C SER A 28 -13.24 -19.32 -20.82
N LEU A 29 -14.02 -19.93 -19.93
CA LEU A 29 -14.83 -19.23 -18.94
C LEU A 29 -14.03 -18.83 -17.69
N GLY A 30 -12.75 -19.23 -17.60
CA GLY A 30 -11.91 -19.00 -16.43
C GLY A 30 -12.41 -19.74 -15.18
N GLY A 31 -12.14 -19.22 -13.99
CA GLY A 31 -12.56 -19.85 -12.74
C GLY A 31 -11.89 -21.19 -12.45
N THR A 32 -10.75 -21.47 -13.07
CA THR A 32 -9.97 -22.69 -12.87
C THR A 32 -9.34 -22.69 -11.48
N LEU A 33 -9.22 -23.88 -10.87
CA LEU A 33 -8.38 -24.07 -9.70
C LEU A 33 -6.95 -24.34 -10.18
N ASP A 34 -6.08 -23.36 -10.02
CA ASP A 34 -4.69 -23.44 -10.45
C ASP A 34 -3.79 -23.79 -9.26
N LEU A 35 -2.87 -24.73 -9.44
CA LEU A 35 -1.92 -25.20 -8.42
C LEU A 35 -0.50 -24.80 -8.82
N PHE A 36 0.23 -24.20 -7.90
CA PHE A 36 1.58 -23.71 -8.14
C PHE A 36 2.65 -24.74 -7.76
N SER A 37 3.77 -24.73 -8.48
CA SER A 37 5.03 -25.31 -7.97
C SER A 37 5.66 -24.36 -6.96
N VAL A 38 6.53 -24.90 -6.10
CA VAL A 38 7.34 -24.10 -5.15
C VAL A 38 8.82 -24.08 -5.55
N ASP A 39 9.52 -23.04 -5.12
CA ASP A 39 10.98 -22.92 -5.23
C ASP A 39 11.72 -23.46 -4.00
N GLU A 40 13.04 -23.24 -3.94
CA GLU A 40 13.91 -23.67 -2.84
C GLU A 40 13.67 -22.91 -1.52
N HIS A 41 12.91 -21.82 -1.56
CA HIS A 41 12.54 -21.00 -0.41
C HIS A 41 11.07 -21.22 0.01
N PHE A 42 10.44 -22.28 -0.49
CA PHE A 42 9.02 -22.59 -0.26
C PHE A 42 8.07 -21.47 -0.72
N GLN A 43 8.47 -20.67 -1.71
CA GLN A 43 7.61 -19.65 -2.31
C GLN A 43 6.99 -20.18 -3.62
N PRO A 44 5.76 -19.76 -3.98
CA PRO A 44 5.14 -20.17 -5.24
C PRO A 44 5.91 -19.60 -6.43
N LYS A 45 6.04 -20.42 -7.48
CA LYS A 45 6.77 -20.07 -8.70
C LYS A 45 5.85 -19.89 -9.90
N GLN A 46 5.26 -20.97 -10.40
CA GLN A 46 4.42 -20.96 -11.59
C GLN A 46 3.31 -22.01 -11.48
N ILE A 47 2.23 -21.81 -12.22
CA ILE A 47 1.13 -22.77 -12.30
C ILE A 47 1.63 -24.03 -13.03
N VAL A 48 1.42 -25.20 -12.40
CA VAL A 48 1.79 -26.51 -12.97
C VAL A 48 0.59 -27.41 -13.22
N LYS A 49 -0.56 -27.12 -12.61
CA LYS A 49 -1.84 -27.78 -12.87
C LYS A 49 -2.95 -26.74 -12.86
N SER A 50 -3.94 -26.94 -13.73
CA SER A 50 -5.14 -26.10 -13.80
C SER A 50 -6.34 -27.02 -13.96
N LEU A 51 -7.25 -26.99 -12.98
CA LEU A 51 -8.41 -27.87 -12.90
C LEU A 51 -9.67 -27.09 -13.28
N ILE A 52 -10.36 -27.56 -14.32
CA ILE A 52 -11.61 -26.98 -14.79
C ILE A 52 -12.74 -27.50 -13.87
N PRO A 53 -13.54 -26.61 -13.26
CA PRO A 53 -14.66 -27.04 -12.43
C PRO A 53 -15.71 -27.72 -13.30
N SER A 54 -16.36 -28.77 -12.80
CA SER A 54 -17.51 -29.38 -13.48
C SER A 54 -18.53 -29.89 -12.47
N TRP A 55 -19.79 -29.97 -12.88
CA TRP A 55 -20.90 -30.33 -12.01
C TRP A 55 -20.61 -31.61 -11.19
N ASN A 56 -20.85 -31.52 -9.89
CA ASN A 56 -20.71 -32.63 -8.93
C ASN A 56 -19.30 -33.23 -8.88
N THR A 57 -18.28 -32.42 -9.17
CA THR A 57 -16.88 -32.78 -8.99
C THR A 57 -16.40 -32.26 -7.64
N LEU A 58 -15.82 -33.14 -6.83
CA LEU A 58 -15.17 -32.80 -5.58
C LEU A 58 -13.65 -32.88 -5.77
N VAL A 59 -12.95 -31.81 -5.39
CA VAL A 59 -11.49 -31.76 -5.28
C VAL A 59 -11.13 -31.55 -3.82
N PHE A 60 -10.10 -32.23 -3.34
CA PHE A 60 -9.53 -31.99 -2.01
C PHE A 60 -8.02 -32.15 -2.04
N PHE A 61 -7.33 -31.45 -1.14
CA PHE A 61 -5.89 -31.51 -0.98
C PHE A 61 -5.49 -31.20 0.46
N GLU A 62 -4.30 -31.66 0.85
CA GLU A 62 -3.73 -31.34 2.16
C GLU A 62 -3.31 -29.88 2.23
N VAL A 63 -3.68 -29.19 3.32
CA VAL A 63 -3.18 -27.85 3.64
C VAL A 63 -1.77 -28.00 4.19
N SER A 64 -0.82 -27.30 3.59
CA SER A 64 0.59 -27.34 3.94
C SER A 64 1.30 -26.03 3.53
N PRO A 65 2.54 -25.79 4.00
CA PRO A 65 3.33 -24.62 3.60
C PRO A 65 3.67 -24.52 2.10
N VAL A 66 3.24 -25.49 1.29
CA VAL A 66 3.52 -25.57 -0.15
C VAL A 66 2.25 -25.78 -1.00
N SER A 67 1.05 -25.76 -0.39
CA SER A 67 -0.23 -25.96 -1.11
C SER A 67 -0.74 -24.69 -1.78
N PHE A 68 0.15 -23.92 -2.41
CA PHE A 68 -0.20 -22.68 -3.09
C PHE A 68 -1.14 -22.93 -4.28
N HIS A 69 -2.24 -22.19 -4.28
CA HIS A 69 -3.28 -22.28 -5.30
C HIS A 69 -4.03 -20.96 -5.47
N GLN A 70 -4.78 -20.86 -6.56
CA GLN A 70 -5.68 -19.72 -6.81
C GLN A 70 -6.95 -20.20 -7.53
N VAL A 71 -7.99 -19.36 -7.51
CA VAL A 71 -9.11 -19.42 -8.45
C VAL A 71 -8.91 -18.31 -9.48
N SER A 72 -8.60 -18.70 -10.71
CA SER A 72 -8.41 -17.73 -11.81
C SER A 72 -9.67 -16.92 -12.05
N GLU A 73 -9.50 -15.73 -12.65
CA GLU A 73 -10.61 -14.83 -12.93
C GLU A 73 -11.71 -15.54 -13.73
N VAL A 74 -12.96 -15.39 -13.29
CA VAL A 74 -14.12 -15.83 -14.06
C VAL A 74 -14.34 -14.86 -15.22
N LEU A 75 -14.26 -15.36 -16.45
CA LEU A 75 -14.34 -14.58 -17.69
C LEU A 75 -15.74 -14.61 -18.32
N SER A 76 -16.61 -15.50 -17.84
CA SER A 76 -18.00 -15.54 -18.30
C SER A 76 -18.79 -14.37 -17.75
N GLU A 77 -19.38 -13.56 -18.65
CA GLU A 77 -20.31 -12.49 -18.25
C GLU A 77 -21.70 -13.01 -17.86
N GLU A 78 -22.06 -14.22 -18.32
CA GLU A 78 -23.41 -14.78 -18.18
C GLU A 78 -23.53 -15.86 -17.10
N LYS A 79 -22.45 -16.63 -16.86
CA LYS A 79 -22.49 -17.82 -16.01
C LYS A 79 -21.90 -17.55 -14.63
N SER A 80 -22.56 -18.08 -13.60
CA SER A 80 -22.08 -18.04 -12.22
C SER A 80 -21.35 -19.33 -11.84
N ARG A 81 -20.16 -19.20 -11.25
CA ARG A 81 -19.34 -20.31 -10.75
C ARG A 81 -19.71 -20.66 -9.31
N LEU A 82 -20.71 -21.52 -9.12
CA LEU A 82 -21.13 -21.94 -7.78
C LEU A 82 -20.29 -23.12 -7.24
N SER A 83 -19.85 -23.01 -5.99
CA SER A 83 -19.16 -24.08 -5.27
C SER A 83 -19.47 -24.08 -3.77
N ILE A 84 -19.34 -25.24 -3.14
CA ILE A 84 -19.24 -25.37 -1.68
C ILE A 84 -17.78 -25.68 -1.36
N SER A 85 -17.12 -24.85 -0.57
CA SER A 85 -15.73 -25.07 -0.15
C SER A 85 -15.60 -24.97 1.37
N GLY A 86 -14.57 -25.60 1.91
CA GLY A 86 -14.26 -25.55 3.33
C GLY A 86 -13.08 -26.43 3.69
N TRP A 87 -12.89 -26.64 4.99
CA TRP A 87 -11.77 -27.41 5.52
C TRP A 87 -12.23 -28.45 6.53
N PHE A 88 -11.62 -29.63 6.47
CA PHE A 88 -11.61 -30.55 7.60
C PHE A 88 -10.47 -30.16 8.55
N HIS A 89 -10.81 -30.03 9.82
CA HIS A 89 -9.86 -29.66 10.86
C HIS A 89 -9.13 -30.87 11.44
N GLY A 90 -7.92 -30.66 11.94
CA GLY A 90 -7.09 -31.66 12.59
C GLY A 90 -5.96 -31.03 13.41
N PRO A 91 -4.95 -31.82 13.82
CA PRO A 91 -3.81 -31.31 14.58
C PRO A 91 -3.07 -30.19 13.83
N SER A 92 -2.71 -29.12 14.54
CA SER A 92 -1.96 -27.98 14.00
C SER A 92 -0.61 -28.43 13.41
N LEU A 93 -0.26 -27.89 12.25
CA LEU A 93 1.05 -28.10 11.62
C LEU A 93 2.05 -27.07 12.14
N THR A 94 3.33 -27.46 12.24
CA THR A 94 4.40 -26.51 12.54
C THR A 94 4.74 -25.73 11.28
N ARG A 95 4.54 -24.42 11.31
CA ARG A 95 4.91 -23.55 10.19
C ARG A 95 6.44 -23.41 10.10
N PRO A 96 7.03 -23.52 8.90
CA PRO A 96 8.44 -23.19 8.74
C PRO A 96 8.68 -21.71 9.09
N PRO A 97 9.92 -21.33 9.46
CA PRO A 97 10.26 -19.92 9.64
C PRO A 97 9.92 -19.12 8.38
N THR A 98 9.35 -17.93 8.59
CA THR A 98 8.96 -17.05 7.49
C THR A 98 10.18 -16.68 6.65
N TYR A 99 10.07 -16.83 5.34
CA TYR A 99 11.13 -16.43 4.41
C TYR A 99 11.14 -14.92 4.19
N PHE A 100 12.26 -14.26 4.50
CA PHE A 100 12.45 -12.83 4.26
C PHE A 100 13.13 -12.59 2.90
N GLU A 101 12.48 -11.80 2.05
CA GLU A 101 13.09 -11.37 0.78
C GLU A 101 14.27 -10.42 1.03
N PRO A 102 15.30 -10.44 0.15
CA PRO A 102 16.34 -9.41 0.15
C PRO A 102 15.72 -8.02 0.10
N LEU A 103 16.24 -7.11 0.93
CA LEU A 103 15.77 -5.74 0.95
C LEU A 103 16.10 -5.04 -0.36
N ILE A 104 15.14 -4.26 -0.84
CA ILE A 104 15.37 -3.37 -1.98
C ILE A 104 16.38 -2.32 -1.53
N THR A 105 17.40 -2.10 -2.36
CA THR A 105 18.45 -1.12 -2.09
C THR A 105 17.85 0.28 -2.11
N ARG A 106 18.08 1.03 -1.03
CA ARG A 106 17.77 2.45 -0.94
C ARG A 106 19.01 3.27 -1.31
N SER A 107 18.80 4.42 -1.91
CA SER A 107 19.85 5.37 -2.27
C SER A 107 19.53 6.75 -1.71
N PRO A 108 20.53 7.53 -1.26
CA PRO A 108 20.33 8.95 -1.00
C PRO A 108 20.00 9.70 -2.31
N HIS A 109 19.68 10.98 -2.19
CA HIS A 109 19.47 11.83 -3.36
C HIS A 109 20.71 11.93 -4.24
N ILE A 110 20.49 12.20 -5.53
CA ILE A 110 21.53 12.50 -6.51
C ILE A 110 21.74 14.02 -6.50
N PRO A 111 22.96 14.52 -6.20
CA PRO A 111 23.25 15.94 -6.26
C PRO A 111 23.00 16.48 -7.66
N GLN A 112 22.03 17.38 -7.78
CA GLN A 112 21.64 17.99 -9.05
C GLN A 112 21.07 19.37 -8.80
N ASP A 113 21.36 20.29 -9.71
CA ASP A 113 20.90 21.67 -9.62
C ASP A 113 19.36 21.76 -9.66
N HIS A 114 18.79 22.71 -8.92
CA HIS A 114 17.36 22.99 -8.85
C HIS A 114 16.73 23.32 -10.22
N GLU A 115 17.53 23.64 -11.22
CA GLU A 115 17.13 23.86 -12.61
C GLU A 115 16.28 22.70 -13.18
N ILE A 116 16.54 21.44 -12.76
CA ILE A 116 15.76 20.29 -13.22
C ILE A 116 14.26 20.43 -12.89
N LEU A 117 13.90 21.08 -11.78
CA LEU A 117 12.50 21.23 -11.41
C LEU A 117 11.76 22.15 -12.39
N TYR A 118 12.40 23.22 -12.88
CA TYR A 118 11.78 24.16 -13.81
C TYR A 118 11.59 23.61 -15.22
N ASP A 119 12.33 22.56 -15.58
CA ASP A 119 12.17 21.87 -16.86
C ASP A 119 11.06 20.83 -16.83
N TRP A 120 10.71 20.32 -15.64
CA TRP A 120 9.85 19.14 -15.48
C TRP A 120 8.53 19.43 -14.78
N ILE A 121 8.55 20.23 -13.72
CA ILE A 121 7.40 20.41 -12.81
C ILE A 121 6.55 21.58 -13.30
N ASN A 122 5.23 21.43 -13.18
CA ASN A 122 4.29 22.52 -13.42
C ASN A 122 4.62 23.69 -12.48
N PRO A 123 4.85 24.92 -13.00
CA PRO A 123 5.29 26.07 -12.21
C PRO A 123 4.41 26.42 -11.01
N THR A 124 3.13 26.03 -11.06
CA THR A 124 2.18 26.20 -9.94
C THR A 124 2.71 25.54 -8.66
N TYR A 125 3.31 24.35 -8.77
CA TYR A 125 3.85 23.60 -7.63
C TYR A 125 5.23 24.07 -7.17
N LEU A 126 5.84 25.01 -7.89
CA LEU A 126 7.12 25.63 -7.53
C LEU A 126 6.93 26.98 -6.81
N ASP A 127 5.68 27.46 -6.73
CA ASP A 127 5.34 28.63 -5.95
C ASP A 127 5.34 28.32 -4.45
N MET A 128 6.01 29.15 -3.66
CA MET A 128 6.18 28.92 -2.21
C MET A 128 4.88 29.10 -1.42
N GLU A 129 3.99 30.00 -1.84
CA GLU A 129 2.70 30.20 -1.16
C GLU A 129 1.77 29.02 -1.42
N TYR A 130 1.82 28.46 -2.63
CA TYR A 130 1.09 27.25 -2.97
C TYR A 130 1.67 26.00 -2.30
N GLN A 131 3.00 25.90 -2.16
CA GLN A 131 3.65 24.84 -1.38
C GLN A 131 3.18 24.82 0.07
N ALA A 132 3.05 25.98 0.71
CA ALA A 132 2.56 26.07 2.08
C ALA A 132 1.12 25.56 2.24
N GLN A 133 0.24 25.85 1.25
CA GLN A 133 -1.13 25.33 1.24
C GLN A 133 -1.16 23.81 1.04
N ILE A 134 -0.30 23.28 0.17
CA ILE A 134 -0.13 21.84 -0.04
C ILE A 134 0.32 21.16 1.27
N GLN A 135 1.27 21.76 1.97
CA GLN A 135 1.74 21.24 3.25
C GLN A 135 0.64 21.22 4.31
N GLU A 136 -0.14 22.30 4.43
CA GLU A 136 -1.26 22.37 5.38
C GLU A 136 -2.30 21.26 5.11
N GLU A 137 -2.69 21.06 3.84
CA GLU A 137 -3.61 19.99 3.45
C GLU A 137 -3.01 18.60 3.73
N PHE A 138 -1.73 18.41 3.42
CA PHE A 138 -1.03 17.15 3.65
C PHE A 138 -0.89 16.82 5.15
N GLU A 139 -0.65 17.82 6.01
CA GLU A 139 -0.56 17.61 7.46
C GLU A 139 -1.90 17.20 8.07
N GLU A 140 -3.03 17.65 7.51
CA GLU A 140 -4.37 17.28 7.98
C GLU A 140 -4.74 15.82 7.65
N SER A 141 -4.43 15.36 6.42
CA SER A 141 -4.91 14.07 5.89
C SER A 141 -3.81 13.01 5.74
N SER A 142 -2.53 13.40 5.81
CA SER A 142 -1.36 12.57 5.45
C SER A 142 -1.37 12.07 4.00
N GLU A 143 -2.15 12.70 3.12
CA GLU A 143 -2.26 12.37 1.71
C GLU A 143 -2.59 13.59 0.85
N ILE A 144 -2.13 13.63 -0.40
CA ILE A 144 -2.57 14.65 -1.36
C ILE A 144 -2.46 14.15 -2.80
N LEU A 145 -3.29 14.69 -3.69
CA LEU A 145 -3.27 14.42 -5.13
C LEU A 145 -3.04 15.70 -5.95
N LEU A 146 -1.86 15.82 -6.55
CA LEU A 146 -1.45 16.98 -7.34
C LEU A 146 -1.65 16.69 -8.84
N LYS A 147 -2.63 17.33 -9.47
CA LYS A 147 -2.96 17.12 -10.90
C LYS A 147 -2.07 17.92 -11.83
N GLU A 148 -1.88 17.44 -13.05
CA GLU A 148 -1.01 18.08 -14.05
C GLU A 148 0.38 18.39 -13.48
N PHE A 149 0.96 17.42 -12.75
CA PHE A 149 2.18 17.62 -11.96
C PHE A 149 3.41 17.91 -12.82
N LEU A 150 3.60 17.12 -13.88
CA LEU A 150 4.62 17.41 -14.87
C LEU A 150 4.12 18.43 -15.88
N GLN A 151 5.04 19.22 -16.45
CA GLN A 151 4.73 20.08 -17.58
C GLN A 151 4.16 19.25 -18.75
N PRO A 152 3.12 19.75 -19.44
CA PRO A 152 2.42 18.98 -20.48
C PRO A 152 3.35 18.42 -21.57
N GLU A 153 4.37 19.18 -21.97
CA GLU A 153 5.36 18.80 -22.98
C GLU A 153 6.19 17.60 -22.50
N LYS A 154 6.69 17.63 -21.26
CA LYS A 154 7.45 16.53 -20.67
C LYS A 154 6.59 15.29 -20.45
N PHE A 155 5.37 15.48 -19.94
CA PHE A 155 4.44 14.37 -19.76
C PHE A 155 4.12 13.67 -21.09
N ALA A 156 3.92 14.44 -22.16
CA ALA A 156 3.71 13.90 -23.50
C ALA A 156 4.93 13.14 -24.03
N GLU A 157 6.15 13.65 -23.86
CA GLU A 157 7.39 12.96 -24.24
C GLU A 157 7.57 11.63 -23.47
N VAL A 158 7.26 11.62 -22.17
CA VAL A 158 7.28 10.41 -21.33
C VAL A 158 6.27 9.39 -21.82
N CYS A 159 5.00 9.78 -22.03
CA CYS A 159 3.98 8.87 -22.54
C CYS A 159 4.32 8.33 -23.93
N GLU A 160 4.83 9.19 -24.81
CA GLU A 160 5.26 8.79 -26.15
C GLU A 160 6.38 7.75 -26.11
N ALA A 161 7.35 7.89 -25.21
CA ALA A 161 8.43 6.91 -25.02
C ALA A 161 7.91 5.57 -24.46
N LEU A 162 6.94 5.59 -23.55
CA LEU A 162 6.31 4.39 -23.01
C LEU A 162 5.51 3.64 -24.10
N GLU A 163 4.77 4.38 -24.94
CA GLU A 163 3.91 3.81 -25.99
C GLU A 163 4.68 3.32 -27.23
N ARG A 164 5.75 4.02 -27.63
CA ARG A 164 6.55 3.65 -28.81
C ARG A 164 7.37 2.37 -28.61
N GLY A 165 7.53 1.92 -27.38
CA GLY A 165 8.35 0.77 -27.02
C GLY A 165 9.84 1.11 -26.92
N GLY A 166 10.67 0.08 -26.70
CA GLY A 166 12.09 0.25 -26.38
C GLY A 166 12.42 0.24 -24.88
N VAL A 167 11.41 -0.02 -24.04
CA VAL A 167 11.60 -0.36 -22.62
C VAL A 167 11.64 -1.87 -22.47
N GLU A 168 12.70 -2.40 -21.85
CA GLU A 168 12.75 -3.80 -21.44
C GLU A 168 11.97 -3.98 -20.13
N TRP A 169 10.97 -4.87 -20.16
CA TRP A 169 10.11 -5.17 -19.02
C TRP A 169 10.41 -6.56 -18.47
N SER A 170 10.41 -6.69 -17.15
CA SER A 170 10.54 -7.96 -16.44
C SER A 170 9.36 -8.17 -15.49
N SER A 171 8.78 -9.38 -15.49
CA SER A 171 7.71 -9.71 -14.54
C SER A 171 8.29 -9.89 -13.13
N ARG A 172 7.65 -9.25 -12.15
CA ARG A 172 7.98 -9.35 -10.72
C ARG A 172 7.07 -10.36 -10.04
N GLY A 173 7.66 -11.19 -9.19
CA GLY A 173 6.98 -12.17 -8.33
C GLY A 173 7.47 -12.08 -6.88
N PRO A 174 7.22 -13.10 -6.05
CA PRO A 174 6.42 -14.30 -6.33
C PRO A 174 4.89 -14.04 -6.34
N PRO A 175 4.07 -14.94 -6.92
CA PRO A 175 2.62 -14.73 -7.09
C PRO A 175 1.81 -14.55 -5.79
N ASN A 176 2.26 -15.07 -4.64
CA ASN A 176 1.62 -14.80 -3.34
C ASN A 176 1.92 -13.39 -2.79
N LYS A 177 2.68 -12.55 -3.52
CA LYS A 177 3.06 -11.21 -3.08
C LYS A 177 2.78 -10.16 -4.13
N ARG A 178 3.14 -10.44 -5.38
CA ARG A 178 3.04 -9.47 -6.48
C ARG A 178 3.08 -10.14 -7.84
N PHE A 179 2.44 -9.51 -8.81
CA PHE A 179 2.56 -9.82 -10.22
C PHE A 179 2.37 -8.54 -11.03
N TYR A 180 3.45 -7.97 -11.54
CA TYR A 180 3.43 -6.80 -12.42
C TYR A 180 4.71 -6.73 -13.25
N GLU A 181 4.80 -5.79 -14.18
CA GLU A 181 6.00 -5.56 -14.99
C GLU A 181 6.80 -4.38 -14.45
N LYS A 182 8.11 -4.58 -14.28
CA LYS A 182 9.08 -3.56 -13.87
C LYS A 182 10.06 -3.30 -15.01
N ALA A 183 10.34 -2.04 -15.31
CA ALA A 183 11.34 -1.67 -16.30
C ALA A 183 12.78 -1.97 -15.83
N GLU A 184 13.64 -2.34 -16.78
CA GLU A 184 15.09 -2.40 -16.59
C GLU A 184 15.69 -0.98 -16.71
N GLU A 185 16.02 -0.38 -15.57
CA GLU A 185 16.40 1.04 -15.46
C GLU A 185 17.66 1.37 -16.28
N SER A 186 18.60 0.43 -16.37
CA SER A 186 19.86 0.60 -17.11
C SER A 186 19.69 0.74 -18.63
N GLN A 187 18.53 0.36 -19.17
CA GLN A 187 18.23 0.36 -20.60
C GLN A 187 17.11 1.32 -20.98
N LEU A 188 16.68 2.20 -20.06
CA LEU A 188 15.62 3.15 -20.33
C LEU A 188 16.00 4.16 -21.43
N PRO A 189 15.06 4.50 -22.33
CA PRO A 189 15.14 5.71 -23.16
C PRO A 189 15.48 6.94 -22.33
N ASP A 190 16.21 7.89 -22.91
CA ASP A 190 16.78 9.03 -22.17
C ASP A 190 15.71 9.83 -21.41
N ILE A 191 14.55 10.14 -22.03
CA ILE A 191 13.47 10.87 -21.34
C ILE A 191 12.93 10.13 -20.10
N LEU A 192 12.85 8.80 -20.14
CA LEU A 192 12.38 8.01 -18.99
C LEU A 192 13.46 7.92 -17.92
N ARG A 193 14.73 7.85 -18.32
CA ARG A 193 15.88 7.89 -17.39
C ARG A 193 15.97 9.24 -16.69
N ASP A 194 15.74 10.33 -17.42
CA ASP A 194 15.72 11.69 -16.88
C ASP A 194 14.54 11.87 -15.92
N CYS A 195 13.38 11.29 -16.21
CA CYS A 195 12.24 11.28 -15.29
C CYS A 195 12.52 10.46 -14.01
N MET A 196 13.20 9.31 -14.13
CA MET A 196 13.69 8.58 -12.94
C MET A 196 14.69 9.41 -12.14
N ALA A 197 15.59 10.14 -12.81
CA ALA A 197 16.57 11.00 -12.17
C ALA A 197 15.92 12.19 -11.45
N LEU A 198 14.86 12.79 -12.02
CA LEU A 198 14.05 13.82 -11.37
C LEU A 198 13.58 13.36 -9.98
N PHE A 199 12.96 12.19 -9.88
CA PHE A 199 12.48 11.66 -8.60
C PHE A 199 13.59 11.15 -7.67
N ARG A 200 14.84 11.05 -8.15
CA ARG A 200 16.02 10.77 -7.31
C ARG A 200 16.83 12.03 -6.99
N SER A 201 16.48 13.20 -7.54
CA SER A 201 17.29 14.41 -7.44
C SER A 201 17.21 15.05 -6.05
N GLU A 202 18.30 15.69 -5.63
CA GLU A 202 18.36 16.50 -4.39
C GLU A 202 17.24 17.55 -4.35
N ALA A 203 16.99 18.21 -5.49
CA ALA A 203 15.94 19.20 -5.63
C ALA A 203 14.53 18.62 -5.38
N MET A 204 14.25 17.39 -5.84
CA MET A 204 12.97 16.73 -5.56
C MET A 204 12.83 16.37 -4.08
N PHE A 205 13.89 15.90 -3.42
CA PHE A 205 13.83 15.61 -1.97
C PHE A 205 13.46 16.87 -1.18
N LEU A 206 14.04 18.03 -1.54
CA LEU A 206 13.68 19.30 -0.91
C LEU A 206 12.25 19.74 -1.25
N LEU A 207 11.81 19.57 -2.50
CA LEU A 207 10.44 19.90 -2.89
C LEU A 207 9.41 19.05 -2.12
N LEU A 208 9.66 17.75 -1.97
CA LEU A 208 8.80 16.87 -1.19
C LEU A 208 8.81 17.22 0.30
N SER A 209 9.95 17.63 0.86
CA SER A 209 9.98 18.21 2.20
C SER A 209 9.04 19.41 2.33
N ASN A 210 9.05 20.32 1.37
CA ASN A 210 8.16 21.49 1.39
C ASN A 210 6.68 21.11 1.23
N PHE A 211 6.34 20.03 0.52
CA PHE A 211 4.95 19.59 0.39
C PHE A 211 4.42 18.85 1.61
N THR A 212 5.29 18.30 2.46
CA THR A 212 4.88 17.29 3.45
C THR A 212 5.29 17.60 4.88
N GLY A 213 6.16 18.58 5.08
CA GLY A 213 6.77 18.86 6.39
C GLY A 213 7.84 17.84 6.82
N LEU A 214 8.04 16.75 6.06
CA LEU A 214 9.01 15.70 6.38
C LEU A 214 10.45 16.18 6.12
N LYS A 215 11.40 15.72 6.94
CA LYS A 215 12.83 16.05 6.83
C LYS A 215 13.55 15.16 5.81
N LEU A 216 13.11 15.19 4.55
CA LEU A 216 13.76 14.50 3.43
C LEU A 216 15.01 15.23 2.91
N HIS A 217 15.26 16.47 3.34
CA HIS A 217 16.43 17.22 2.94
C HIS A 217 17.01 18.04 4.10
N PHE A 218 18.34 18.23 4.13
CA PHE A 218 19.00 18.94 5.24
C PHE A 218 18.65 20.43 5.31
N LEU A 219 18.26 21.05 4.18
CA LEU A 219 17.76 22.44 4.12
C LEU A 219 16.27 22.60 4.46
N ALA A 220 15.51 21.51 4.59
CA ALA A 220 14.12 21.60 5.01
C ALA A 220 14.04 22.15 6.44
N PRO A 221 12.95 22.82 6.86
CA PRO A 221 12.77 23.22 8.25
C PRO A 221 12.80 22.01 9.19
N SER A 222 13.27 22.19 10.43
CA SER A 222 13.17 21.19 11.49
C SER A 222 12.09 21.64 12.48
N GLU A 223 11.44 20.73 13.21
CA GLU A 223 10.50 21.09 14.30
C GLU A 223 11.14 22.01 15.37
N GLU A 224 12.48 22.02 15.45
CA GLU A 224 13.25 22.90 16.33
C GLU A 224 13.46 24.33 15.78
N ASP A 225 13.20 24.56 14.49
CA ASP A 225 13.37 25.85 13.80
C ASP A 225 12.08 26.72 13.82
N GLU A 226 10.97 26.21 14.35
CA GLU A 226 9.72 26.96 14.55
C GLU A 226 9.87 27.99 15.71
N PRO A 227 9.56 29.29 15.49
CA PRO A 227 9.63 30.29 16.55
C PRO A 227 8.63 29.97 17.68
N GLU A 228 9.06 30.18 18.94
CA GLU A 228 8.33 29.85 20.18
C GLU A 228 6.90 30.44 20.26
N ASP A 229 6.56 31.41 19.41
CA ASP A 229 5.26 32.11 19.40
C ASP A 229 4.06 31.22 18.97
N LYS A 230 4.28 30.04 18.36
CA LYS A 230 3.19 29.07 18.08
C LYS A 230 2.97 28.04 19.19
N LYS A 231 3.95 27.83 20.09
CA LYS A 231 3.84 26.80 21.16
C LYS A 231 2.83 27.17 22.24
N GLU A 232 2.41 28.43 22.33
CA GLU A 232 1.42 28.89 23.32
C GLU A 232 -0.03 28.80 22.84
N GLN A 233 -0.32 28.58 21.55
CA GLN A 233 -1.72 28.53 21.06
C GLN A 233 -2.39 27.16 21.23
N ASP A 234 -1.62 26.06 21.22
CA ASP A 234 -2.17 24.71 21.41
C ASP A 234 -2.40 24.34 22.88
N ALA A 235 -1.85 25.10 23.83
CA ALA A 235 -2.05 24.86 25.26
C ALA A 235 -3.35 25.49 25.81
N VAL A 236 -3.99 26.41 25.08
CA VAL A 236 -5.14 27.20 25.57
C VAL A 236 -6.49 26.65 25.08
N SER A 237 -6.52 25.79 24.07
CA SER A 237 -7.75 25.17 23.55
C SER A 237 -8.24 23.96 24.39
N ALA A 238 -7.42 23.46 25.32
CA ALA A 238 -7.75 22.31 26.17
C ALA A 238 -8.32 22.67 27.55
N SER A 239 -8.51 23.94 27.88
CA SER A 239 -8.85 24.37 29.25
C SER A 239 -10.00 25.38 29.37
N GLU A 240 -11.05 25.29 28.55
CA GLU A 240 -12.32 25.97 28.83
C GLU A 240 -13.50 25.05 28.53
N ASN A 241 -14.01 24.36 29.56
CA ASN A 241 -15.44 24.09 29.77
C ASN A 241 -15.67 23.28 31.05
N THR A 242 -15.73 23.93 32.22
CA THR A 242 -16.51 23.40 33.34
C THR A 242 -17.01 24.52 34.27
N GLU A 243 -18.27 24.37 34.68
CA GLU A 243 -19.02 25.03 35.78
C GLU A 243 -19.70 26.39 35.41
N GLU A 244 -20.97 26.68 35.73
CA GLU A 244 -21.84 26.17 36.80
C GLU A 244 -23.34 26.59 36.65
N GLY A 245 -24.26 25.73 37.14
CA GLY A 245 -25.52 26.04 37.87
C GLY A 245 -26.78 26.59 37.14
N THR A 246 -28.04 26.32 37.51
CA THR A 246 -28.71 25.60 38.62
C THR A 246 -30.26 25.49 38.41
N GLY A 247 -30.89 24.47 39.04
CA GLY A 247 -32.30 24.44 39.57
C GLY A 247 -33.40 23.80 38.69
N HIS A 248 -34.34 22.95 39.12
CA HIS A 248 -34.78 22.47 40.45
C HIS A 248 -35.84 21.34 40.31
N SER A 249 -35.94 20.46 41.34
CA SER A 249 -37.17 19.87 41.96
C SER A 249 -37.35 18.33 41.97
N SER A 250 -37.34 17.81 43.22
CA SER A 250 -38.13 16.72 43.86
C SER A 250 -38.02 15.27 43.31
N SER A 251 -37.88 14.19 44.10
CA SER A 251 -38.21 13.93 45.52
C SER A 251 -37.51 12.65 46.05
N GLU A 252 -37.12 12.71 47.32
CA GLU A 252 -36.66 11.71 48.32
C GLU A 252 -37.57 10.47 48.59
N PRO A 253 -37.29 9.57 49.58
CA PRO A 253 -36.02 9.01 50.10
C PRO A 253 -36.09 7.47 50.42
N GLU A 254 -34.97 6.86 50.85
CA GLU A 254 -34.79 6.31 52.22
C GLU A 254 -33.74 5.18 52.37
N ASN A 255 -32.91 5.36 53.41
CA ASN A 255 -32.32 4.36 54.33
C ASN A 255 -31.32 3.31 53.78
N SER A 256 -30.20 2.97 54.43
CA SER A 256 -29.73 3.21 55.80
C SER A 256 -28.30 2.68 55.99
N ARG A 257 -27.48 3.42 56.75
CA ARG A 257 -26.54 3.00 57.82
C ARG A 257 -25.38 2.02 57.53
N ALA A 258 -24.17 2.61 57.48
CA ALA A 258 -23.00 2.43 58.36
C ALA A 258 -22.64 1.03 58.92
N ALA A 259 -21.37 0.61 58.76
CA ALA A 259 -20.30 0.75 59.78
C ALA A 259 -19.10 -0.21 59.55
N THR A 260 -17.97 0.13 60.20
CA THR A 260 -16.77 -0.66 60.56
C THR A 260 -15.70 -0.85 59.46
N SER A 261 -14.46 -0.35 59.53
CA SER A 261 -13.38 -0.22 60.54
C SER A 261 -12.36 -1.38 60.54
N ASP A 262 -11.11 -1.00 60.22
CA ASP A 262 -9.80 -1.57 60.59
C ASP A 262 -9.45 -3.04 60.27
N SER A 263 -8.36 -3.23 59.52
CA SER A 263 -7.05 -3.56 60.14
C SER A 263 -5.96 -3.78 59.09
N SER A 264 -4.76 -3.34 59.46
CA SER A 264 -3.49 -3.36 58.74
C SER A 264 -2.73 -4.68 58.94
N LEU A 265 -2.06 -5.18 57.90
CA LEU A 265 -0.88 -6.06 58.02
C LEU A 265 0.05 -5.83 56.81
N GLN A 266 1.31 -5.49 57.11
CA GLN A 266 2.44 -5.36 56.19
C GLN A 266 3.05 -6.74 55.89
N SER A 267 3.59 -6.92 54.67
CA SER A 267 4.64 -7.90 54.39
C SER A 267 5.52 -7.43 53.22
N ASP A 268 6.82 -7.41 53.47
CA ASP A 268 7.92 -7.02 52.58
C ASP A 268 8.06 -7.90 51.32
N GLY A 269 8.47 -7.28 50.21
CA GLY A 269 8.91 -7.91 48.95
C GLY A 269 9.78 -6.93 48.13
N PRO A 270 10.77 -7.42 47.36
CA PRO A 270 11.97 -6.66 47.00
C PRO A 270 11.76 -5.62 45.89
N THR A 271 12.59 -4.58 45.93
CA THR A 271 12.71 -3.49 44.97
C THR A 271 13.34 -4.01 43.66
N ASP A 272 12.56 -4.08 42.59
CA ASP A 272 13.09 -4.16 41.22
C ASP A 272 13.47 -2.74 40.76
N PRO A 273 14.62 -2.55 40.09
CA PRO A 273 14.98 -1.25 39.55
C PRO A 273 14.07 -0.90 38.37
N GLU A 274 13.49 0.30 38.42
CA GLU A 274 12.74 0.90 37.32
C GLU A 274 13.60 0.87 36.04
N PRO A 275 13.04 0.49 34.88
CA PRO A 275 13.76 0.65 33.63
C PRO A 275 13.88 2.14 33.34
N GLU A 276 15.11 2.63 33.31
CA GLU A 276 15.44 3.96 32.77
C GLU A 276 14.81 4.04 31.36
N GLU A 277 13.87 4.98 31.19
CA GLU A 277 13.42 5.41 29.87
C GLU A 277 14.63 5.98 29.14
N ASP A 278 15.21 5.16 28.27
CA ASP A 278 16.19 5.57 27.29
C ASP A 278 15.47 6.57 26.37
N GLU A 279 15.61 7.87 26.67
CA GLU A 279 15.26 8.95 25.77
C GLU A 279 16.10 8.77 24.49
N GLY A 280 15.54 7.99 23.57
CA GLY A 280 16.09 7.76 22.25
C GLY A 280 16.24 9.08 21.54
N LYS A 281 17.45 9.64 21.55
CA LYS A 281 17.88 10.64 20.59
C LYS A 281 17.51 10.09 19.21
N LYS A 282 16.57 10.75 18.51
CA LYS A 282 16.32 10.54 17.08
C LYS A 282 17.65 10.71 16.36
N GLU A 283 18.35 9.63 16.06
CA GLU A 283 19.46 9.66 15.11
C GLU A 283 18.83 10.03 13.76
N SER A 284 18.95 11.31 13.39
CA SER A 284 18.56 11.80 12.07
C SER A 284 19.33 11.00 11.02
N GLY A 285 18.61 10.11 10.34
CA GLY A 285 19.14 9.32 9.23
C GLY A 285 19.52 10.21 8.06
N VAL A 286 20.31 9.66 7.14
CA VAL A 286 20.45 10.29 5.81
C VAL A 286 19.20 9.94 5.02
N PRO A 287 18.42 10.92 4.52
CA PRO A 287 17.23 10.62 3.75
C PRO A 287 17.54 9.77 2.54
N THR A 288 16.68 8.79 2.26
CA THR A 288 16.86 7.86 1.14
C THR A 288 15.57 7.65 0.37
N CYS A 289 15.68 7.15 -0.85
CA CYS A 289 14.55 6.67 -1.62
C CYS A 289 14.84 5.34 -2.30
N GLN A 290 13.77 4.68 -2.73
CA GLN A 290 13.78 3.62 -3.72
C GLN A 290 12.67 3.91 -4.72
N GLY A 291 12.87 3.53 -5.98
CA GLY A 291 11.89 3.81 -7.02
C GLY A 291 11.99 2.87 -8.19
N GLU A 292 10.86 2.70 -8.87
CA GLU A 292 10.74 1.88 -10.06
C GLU A 292 9.67 2.43 -11.02
N LEU A 293 9.90 2.20 -12.31
CA LEU A 293 8.90 2.39 -13.36
C LEU A 293 8.15 1.07 -13.57
N ARG A 294 6.82 1.11 -13.43
CA ARG A 294 5.94 -0.07 -13.46
C ARG A 294 4.98 -0.01 -14.64
N HIS A 295 4.60 -1.19 -15.12
CA HIS A 295 3.56 -1.37 -16.13
C HIS A 295 2.46 -2.31 -15.59
N TRP A 296 1.23 -1.82 -15.68
CA TRP A 296 0.03 -2.41 -15.12
C TRP A 296 -0.94 -2.79 -16.22
N LYS A 297 -1.27 -4.08 -16.34
CA LYS A 297 -2.24 -4.59 -17.30
C LYS A 297 -3.08 -5.70 -16.69
N THR A 298 -4.08 -6.18 -17.42
CA THR A 298 -4.98 -7.26 -17.00
C THR A 298 -4.22 -8.43 -16.38
N GLY A 299 -4.64 -8.85 -15.18
CA GLY A 299 -4.04 -9.90 -14.39
C GLY A 299 -2.98 -9.43 -13.38
N HIS A 300 -2.47 -8.19 -13.47
CA HIS A 300 -1.48 -7.68 -12.51
C HIS A 300 -2.10 -7.30 -11.16
N TYR A 301 -1.31 -7.40 -10.08
CA TYR A 301 -1.70 -7.09 -8.69
C TYR A 301 -0.49 -6.99 -7.73
N THR A 302 -0.73 -6.48 -6.53
CA THR A 302 0.07 -6.82 -5.33
C THR A 302 -0.81 -7.32 -4.20
N LEU A 303 -0.22 -7.99 -3.22
CA LEU A 303 -0.89 -8.56 -2.06
C LEU A 303 -0.17 -8.14 -0.77
N ILE A 304 -0.95 -8.05 0.30
CA ILE A 304 -0.42 -7.99 1.66
C ILE A 304 0.09 -9.39 2.03
N HIS A 305 1.25 -9.45 2.69
CA HIS A 305 1.86 -10.69 3.12
C HIS A 305 2.60 -10.51 4.45
N ASP A 306 2.87 -11.60 5.16
CA ASP A 306 3.45 -11.57 6.52
C ASP A 306 4.78 -10.80 6.65
N ASN A 307 5.53 -10.69 5.56
CA ASN A 307 6.80 -9.95 5.50
C ASN A 307 6.66 -8.51 5.04
N SER A 308 5.44 -7.98 4.91
CA SER A 308 5.23 -6.58 4.55
C SER A 308 5.77 -5.74 5.69
N LYS A 309 6.98 -5.20 5.50
CA LYS A 309 7.59 -4.32 6.47
C LYS A 309 6.72 -3.09 6.62
N THR A 310 6.36 -2.79 7.86
CA THR A 310 5.74 -1.52 8.19
C THR A 310 6.80 -0.61 8.77
N GLU A 311 6.95 0.54 8.14
CA GLU A 311 7.94 1.55 8.47
C GLU A 311 7.38 2.90 8.02
N PHE A 312 7.77 3.96 8.71
CA PHE A 312 7.45 5.32 8.31
C PHE A 312 8.06 5.59 6.92
N ALA A 313 7.22 6.02 5.99
CA ALA A 313 7.62 6.23 4.61
C ALA A 313 6.63 7.12 3.87
N LEU A 314 7.14 7.94 2.95
CA LEU A 314 6.33 8.70 2.00
C LEU A 314 6.28 7.97 0.67
N ASP A 315 5.10 7.52 0.27
CA ASP A 315 4.87 6.94 -1.04
C ASP A 315 4.55 8.02 -2.06
N LEU A 316 5.12 7.90 -3.26
CA LEU A 316 4.87 8.77 -4.40
C LEU A 316 4.46 7.91 -5.61
N LEU A 317 3.36 8.29 -6.25
CA LEU A 317 2.83 7.63 -7.45
C LEU A 317 2.54 8.69 -8.52
N LEU A 318 3.24 8.64 -9.65
CA LEU A 318 2.91 9.44 -10.84
C LEU A 318 2.37 8.52 -11.94
N TYR A 319 1.13 8.74 -12.40
CA TYR A 319 0.49 7.89 -13.41
C TYR A 319 0.64 8.41 -14.85
N CYS A 320 0.80 7.48 -15.79
CA CYS A 320 0.95 7.75 -17.21
C CYS A 320 0.09 6.80 -18.07
N GLY A 321 -0.59 7.33 -19.09
CA GLY A 321 -1.36 6.56 -20.06
C GLY A 321 -2.63 5.89 -19.52
N CYS A 322 -3.23 6.39 -18.44
CA CYS A 322 -4.45 5.83 -17.85
C CYS A 322 -5.74 6.58 -18.24
N GLU A 323 -5.78 7.26 -19.39
CA GLU A 323 -7.02 7.89 -19.89
C GLU A 323 -8.17 6.88 -20.01
N GLY A 324 -9.32 7.24 -19.47
CA GLY A 324 -10.52 6.39 -19.45
C GLY A 324 -10.38 5.12 -18.60
N TRP A 325 -9.45 5.12 -17.64
CA TRP A 325 -9.36 4.06 -16.64
C TRP A 325 -10.40 4.26 -15.55
N GLU A 326 -11.15 3.20 -15.23
CA GLU A 326 -12.24 3.26 -14.26
C GLU A 326 -11.92 2.37 -13.04
N PRO A 327 -12.39 2.72 -11.83
CA PRO A 327 -12.15 1.93 -10.61
C PRO A 327 -12.60 0.46 -10.73
N GLU A 328 -13.65 0.18 -11.51
CA GLU A 328 -14.18 -1.16 -11.77
C GLU A 328 -13.18 -2.07 -12.48
N TYR A 329 -12.14 -1.51 -13.11
CA TYR A 329 -11.08 -2.28 -13.76
C TYR A 329 -10.07 -2.82 -12.75
N GLY A 330 -10.04 -2.31 -11.52
CA GLY A 330 -8.97 -2.53 -10.56
C GLY A 330 -7.76 -1.62 -10.85
N GLY A 331 -6.58 -2.00 -10.36
CA GLY A 331 -5.34 -1.24 -10.57
C GLY A 331 -5.17 -0.01 -9.70
N PHE A 332 -6.18 0.35 -8.90
CA PHE A 332 -6.04 1.36 -7.86
C PHE A 332 -5.17 0.84 -6.70
N THR A 333 -4.48 1.76 -6.02
CA THR A 333 -3.73 1.46 -4.80
C THR A 333 -4.62 1.72 -3.60
N SER A 334 -4.84 0.70 -2.76
CA SER A 334 -5.61 0.80 -1.53
C SER A 334 -4.66 0.75 -0.33
N TYR A 335 -4.89 1.62 0.65
CA TYR A 335 -4.20 1.68 1.93
C TYR A 335 -5.16 1.24 3.03
N ILE A 336 -4.70 0.37 3.92
CA ILE A 336 -5.53 -0.23 4.96
C ILE A 336 -4.80 -0.23 6.31
N ALA A 337 -5.57 -0.22 7.40
CA ALA A 337 -5.05 -0.41 8.74
C ALA A 337 -4.65 -1.88 8.96
N LYS A 338 -3.51 -2.09 9.63
CA LYS A 338 -2.92 -3.41 9.85
C LYS A 338 -3.72 -4.19 10.88
N GLY A 339 -4.18 -5.37 10.47
CA GLY A 339 -4.98 -6.26 11.33
C GLY A 339 -6.46 -5.88 11.42
N GLU A 340 -6.90 -4.92 10.59
CA GLU A 340 -8.27 -4.44 10.53
C GLU A 340 -8.85 -4.60 9.11
N ASP A 341 -10.17 -4.56 9.00
CA ASP A 341 -10.89 -4.60 7.72
C ASP A 341 -11.18 -3.18 7.17
N GLU A 342 -10.56 -2.14 7.74
CA GLU A 342 -10.78 -0.74 7.40
C GLU A 342 -9.88 -0.29 6.24
N GLU A 343 -10.52 0.17 5.16
CA GLU A 343 -9.84 0.88 4.07
C GLU A 343 -9.70 2.35 4.44
N LEU A 344 -8.46 2.83 4.51
CA LEU A 344 -8.10 4.19 4.90
C LEU A 344 -8.17 5.14 3.68
N LEU A 345 -7.62 4.69 2.55
CA LEU A 345 -7.48 5.52 1.35
C LEU A 345 -7.44 4.65 0.09
N THR A 346 -8.04 5.14 -0.99
CA THR A 346 -7.90 4.58 -2.34
C THR A 346 -7.35 5.65 -3.30
N VAL A 347 -6.22 5.35 -3.94
CA VAL A 347 -5.61 6.17 -4.98
C VAL A 347 -5.91 5.57 -6.35
N ASN A 348 -6.67 6.30 -7.17
CA ASN A 348 -7.07 5.89 -8.51
C ASN A 348 -6.05 6.36 -9.57
N PRO A 349 -5.77 5.56 -10.62
CA PRO A 349 -4.93 6.01 -11.72
C PRO A 349 -5.56 7.20 -12.47
N GLU A 350 -4.91 8.37 -12.41
CA GLU A 350 -5.31 9.58 -13.13
C GLU A 350 -4.09 10.22 -13.81
N ASN A 351 -4.23 10.53 -15.10
CA ASN A 351 -3.10 10.94 -15.92
C ASN A 351 -2.42 12.20 -15.42
N ASN A 352 -1.08 12.15 -15.32
CA ASN A 352 -0.27 13.26 -14.85
C ASN A 352 -0.66 13.75 -13.44
N SER A 353 -1.33 12.91 -12.66
CA SER A 353 -1.58 13.16 -11.24
C SER A 353 -0.50 12.49 -10.40
N LEU A 354 0.10 13.27 -9.49
CA LEU A 354 1.05 12.79 -8.48
C LEU A 354 0.29 12.60 -7.16
N ALA A 355 0.20 11.36 -6.70
CA ALA A 355 -0.29 11.07 -5.36
C ALA A 355 0.89 10.96 -4.38
N LEU A 356 0.78 11.64 -3.24
CA LEU A 356 1.66 11.49 -2.09
C LEU A 356 0.86 10.92 -0.93
N VAL A 357 1.38 9.88 -0.27
CA VAL A 357 0.72 9.26 0.88
C VAL A 357 1.78 8.92 1.92
N TYR A 358 1.65 9.49 3.12
CA TYR A 358 2.50 9.13 4.25
C TYR A 358 1.95 7.90 4.96
N ARG A 359 2.80 6.88 5.15
CA ARG A 359 2.46 5.67 5.89
C ARG A 359 3.19 5.63 7.21
N ASP A 360 2.49 5.16 8.23
CA ASP A 360 3.05 4.80 9.52
C ASP A 360 3.37 3.29 9.62
N ARG A 361 3.63 2.81 10.85
CA ARG A 361 3.94 1.40 11.14
C ARG A 361 2.72 0.48 11.19
N GLU A 362 1.51 1.02 11.13
CA GLU A 362 0.27 0.25 11.12
C GLU A 362 -0.50 0.41 9.81
N THR A 363 0.08 1.08 8.80
CA THR A 363 -0.50 1.23 7.47
C THR A 363 0.13 0.27 6.48
N LEU A 364 -0.70 -0.51 5.79
CA LEU A 364 -0.33 -1.40 4.70
C LEU A 364 -0.94 -0.91 3.38
N LYS A 365 -0.39 -1.35 2.24
CA LYS A 365 -0.95 -1.03 0.92
C LYS A 365 -0.91 -2.20 -0.04
N PHE A 366 -1.78 -2.18 -1.03
CA PHE A 366 -1.74 -3.09 -2.16
C PHE A 366 -2.36 -2.47 -3.42
N VAL A 367 -2.01 -2.99 -4.59
CA VAL A 367 -2.60 -2.64 -5.88
C VAL A 367 -3.63 -3.70 -6.23
N LYS A 368 -4.90 -3.28 -6.38
CA LYS A 368 -6.00 -4.19 -6.65
C LYS A 368 -5.81 -4.91 -7.99
N HIS A 369 -6.14 -6.19 -8.03
CA HIS A 369 -6.14 -7.01 -9.25
C HIS A 369 -6.86 -6.33 -10.42
N ILE A 370 -6.15 -6.19 -11.55
CA ILE A 370 -6.70 -5.64 -12.78
C ILE A 370 -7.47 -6.72 -13.52
N ASN A 371 -8.79 -6.58 -13.60
CA ASN A 371 -9.68 -7.58 -14.19
C ASN A 371 -9.93 -7.35 -15.69
N HIS A 372 -10.59 -8.29 -16.37
CA HIS A 372 -10.82 -8.26 -17.81
C HIS A 372 -11.72 -7.11 -18.29
N ARG A 373 -12.45 -6.40 -17.39
CA ARG A 373 -13.14 -5.16 -17.77
C ARG A 373 -12.16 -4.08 -18.25
N SER A 374 -10.91 -4.11 -17.80
CA SER A 374 -9.85 -3.22 -18.31
C SER A 374 -9.67 -3.28 -19.83
N LEU A 375 -10.07 -4.37 -20.49
CA LEU A 375 -10.02 -4.49 -21.95
C LEU A 375 -10.98 -3.50 -22.65
N GLU A 376 -11.96 -2.94 -21.94
CA GLU A 376 -12.81 -1.88 -22.46
C GLU A 376 -12.04 -0.60 -22.81
N GLN A 377 -10.89 -0.36 -22.17
CA GLN A 377 -9.97 0.73 -22.53
C GLN A 377 -9.60 0.68 -24.02
N LYS A 378 -9.51 -0.52 -24.61
CA LYS A 378 -9.18 -0.71 -26.04
C LYS A 378 -10.26 -0.19 -26.99
N LYS A 379 -11.49 0.06 -26.51
CA LYS A 379 -12.55 0.69 -27.31
C LYS A 379 -12.19 2.13 -27.68
N SER A 380 -11.52 2.83 -26.76
CA SER A 380 -11.07 4.22 -26.95
C SER A 380 -9.61 4.29 -27.42
N PHE A 381 -8.75 3.42 -26.89
CA PHE A 381 -7.30 3.43 -27.12
C PHE A 381 -6.82 2.03 -27.57
N PRO A 382 -7.02 1.64 -28.84
CA PRO A 382 -6.85 0.25 -29.30
C PRO A 382 -5.41 -0.29 -29.20
N ASN A 383 -4.42 0.60 -29.26
CA ASN A 383 -3.00 0.25 -29.17
C ASN A 383 -2.50 0.21 -27.72
N ARG A 384 -3.30 0.67 -26.75
CA ARG A 384 -2.90 0.68 -25.34
C ARG A 384 -3.31 -0.62 -24.64
N THR A 385 -2.48 -1.06 -23.71
CA THR A 385 -2.75 -2.25 -22.90
C THR A 385 -2.42 -1.93 -21.45
N GLY A 386 -3.37 -1.34 -20.72
CA GLY A 386 -3.15 -0.94 -19.34
C GLY A 386 -2.61 0.49 -19.21
N PHE A 387 -1.79 0.71 -18.19
CA PHE A 387 -1.16 2.00 -17.88
C PHE A 387 0.20 1.81 -17.20
N TRP A 388 0.92 2.91 -17.00
CA TRP A 388 2.21 2.94 -16.32
C TRP A 388 2.20 3.87 -15.12
N ASP A 389 3.11 3.65 -14.19
CA ASP A 389 3.41 4.63 -13.15
C ASP A 389 4.90 4.66 -12.79
N PHE A 390 5.34 5.81 -12.29
CA PHE A 390 6.56 5.93 -11.51
C PHE A 390 6.18 5.80 -10.04
N SER A 391 6.71 4.77 -9.38
CA SER A 391 6.44 4.49 -7.97
C SER A 391 7.71 4.65 -7.16
N PHE A 392 7.70 5.63 -6.26
CA PHE A 392 8.81 5.92 -5.35
C PHE A 392 8.37 5.82 -3.90
N VAL A 393 9.33 5.51 -3.03
CA VAL A 393 9.17 5.53 -1.58
C VAL A 393 10.35 6.26 -0.98
N TYR A 394 10.08 7.29 -0.18
CA TYR A 394 11.07 8.12 0.51
C TYR A 394 11.06 7.84 2.01
N TYR A 395 12.22 8.01 2.62
CA TYR A 395 12.49 7.75 4.02
C TYR A 395 13.31 8.92 4.57
N GLU A 396 12.93 9.43 5.74
CA GLU A 396 13.71 10.43 6.50
C GLU A 396 15.07 9.89 6.97
#